data_AF-A0A3B8LMM9-F1
#
_entry.id   AF-A0A3B8LMM9-F1
#
_cell.length_a   1.000
_cell.length_b   1.000
_cell.length_c   1.000
_cell.angle_alpha   90.00
_cell.angle_beta   90.00
_cell.angle_gamma   90.00
#
_symmetry.space_group_name_H-M   'P 1'
#
loop_
_entity.id
_entity.type
_entity.pdbx_description
1 polymer ?
#
loop_
_entity_poly.entity_id
_entity_poly.type
_entity_poly.pdbx_seq_one_letter_code
_entity_poly.pdbx_strand_id
1 'polypeptide(L)'
;DCNGKVDDGLTDCEGCQPPGKREICFGTGTSKQAGVGICKSGLRTCLGDGEWGACENAVGPEKEICNGFDDDCNGKVDDGLKDCEGCQPPGKRDICFGKGSAKQAGVGICKSGFRVCLSNGEWGSCEGHIDPKDKETCNGLDDNCDGQVDEGLTDCNGCQPPGAQQNCFAGTPTQQGVGICKAGSQICQADGTWSTCEGAINPKSAEECNGLDDDCNGKVDDGLTNCNGCQPPGLRQTCFDGTSSQQNVGICKAGSQICQA
;
A
#
# COMPACT_ATOMS: atom_id res chain seq x y z
N ASP A 1 -57.25 -25.98 52.70
CA ASP A 1 -58.68 -25.62 52.99
C ASP A 1 -58.97 -24.11 52.85
N CYS A 2 -58.25 -23.37 51.98
CA CYS A 2 -58.47 -21.94 51.70
C CYS A 2 -58.61 -21.02 52.93
N ASN A 3 -58.03 -21.42 54.07
CA ASN A 3 -58.14 -20.69 55.34
C ASN A 3 -57.06 -19.59 55.52
N GLY A 4 -56.25 -19.32 54.50
CA GLY A 4 -55.23 -18.28 54.53
C GLY A 4 -53.99 -18.61 55.37
N LYS A 5 -53.80 -19.87 55.79
CA LYS A 5 -52.55 -20.37 56.36
C LYS A 5 -51.73 -21.06 55.27
N VAL A 6 -50.42 -21.03 55.41
CA VAL A 6 -49.54 -21.92 54.64
C VAL A 6 -49.88 -23.33 55.12
N ASP A 7 -50.30 -24.20 54.21
CA ASP A 7 -50.51 -25.62 54.49
C ASP A 7 -49.13 -26.28 54.71
N ASP A 8 -48.51 -26.01 55.87
CA ASP A 8 -47.20 -26.53 56.32
C ASP A 8 -47.27 -28.02 56.70
N GLY A 9 -47.78 -28.83 55.77
CA GLY A 9 -48.01 -30.26 55.96
C GLY A 9 -48.07 -31.10 54.70
N LEU A 10 -47.74 -30.55 53.53
CA LEU A 10 -47.52 -31.35 52.32
C LEU A 10 -46.05 -31.77 52.26
N THR A 11 -45.70 -32.81 53.01
CA THR A 11 -44.41 -33.53 52.91
C THR A 11 -44.28 -34.36 51.63
N ASP A 12 -44.94 -34.00 50.52
CA ASP A 12 -44.77 -34.69 49.23
C ASP A 12 -45.29 -33.85 48.03
N CYS A 13 -44.82 -32.60 47.89
CA CYS A 13 -44.88 -31.96 46.57
C CYS A 13 -43.76 -32.52 45.69
N GLU A 14 -43.83 -33.79 45.31
CA GLU A 14 -43.05 -34.36 44.20
C GLU A 14 -43.58 -33.78 42.87
N GLY A 15 -43.29 -32.50 42.63
CA GLY A 15 -43.81 -31.79 41.47
C GLY A 15 -43.61 -30.28 41.54
N CYS A 16 -43.77 -29.63 40.41
CA CYS A 16 -43.73 -28.17 40.34
C CYS A 16 -45.10 -27.59 40.66
N GLN A 17 -45.16 -26.50 41.43
CA GLN A 17 -46.37 -25.70 41.67
C GLN A 17 -45.98 -24.23 41.92
N PRO A 18 -46.84 -23.26 41.56
CA PRO A 18 -48.08 -23.40 40.79
C PRO A 18 -47.82 -23.55 39.27
N PRO A 19 -48.82 -24.00 38.47
CA PRO A 19 -48.73 -23.97 37.00
C PRO A 19 -48.35 -22.59 36.48
N GLY A 20 -47.46 -22.54 35.48
CA GLY A 20 -46.90 -21.30 34.95
C GLY A 20 -45.70 -20.75 35.73
N LYS A 21 -45.32 -21.34 36.88
CA LYS A 21 -44.03 -21.05 37.52
C LYS A 21 -42.90 -21.36 36.55
N ARG A 22 -41.89 -20.49 36.49
CA ARG A 22 -40.69 -20.68 35.67
C ARG A 22 -39.46 -20.82 36.55
N GLU A 23 -38.51 -21.64 36.13
CA GLU A 23 -37.22 -21.76 36.79
C GLU A 23 -36.09 -22.05 35.81
N ILE A 24 -34.87 -21.84 36.29
CA ILE A 24 -33.64 -22.15 35.55
C ILE A 24 -33.49 -23.66 35.45
N CYS A 25 -33.12 -24.13 34.27
CA CYS A 25 -32.79 -25.51 34.00
C CYS A 25 -31.55 -25.59 33.11
N PHE A 26 -30.96 -26.78 32.99
CA PHE A 26 -29.63 -26.95 32.38
C PHE A 26 -29.61 -27.97 31.23
N GLY A 27 -30.78 -28.40 30.74
CA GLY A 27 -30.88 -29.44 29.71
C GLY A 27 -30.24 -30.75 30.17
N THR A 28 -29.29 -31.28 29.39
CA THR A 28 -28.46 -32.44 29.73
C THR A 28 -27.30 -32.12 30.68
N GLY A 29 -27.00 -30.83 30.90
CA GLY A 29 -25.87 -30.36 31.70
C GLY A 29 -26.22 -30.09 33.16
N THR A 30 -25.26 -29.47 33.86
CA THR A 30 -25.39 -29.11 35.28
C THR A 30 -25.28 -27.60 35.51
N SER A 31 -25.67 -27.14 36.70
CA SER A 31 -25.53 -25.74 37.09
C SER A 31 -24.08 -25.23 37.10
N LYS A 32 -23.11 -26.14 37.23
CA LYS A 32 -21.67 -25.81 37.21
C LYS A 32 -21.14 -25.61 35.78
N GLN A 33 -21.73 -26.29 34.80
CA GLN A 33 -21.37 -26.18 33.39
C GLN A 33 -22.08 -25.00 32.71
N ALA A 34 -23.16 -24.47 33.31
CA ALA A 34 -23.85 -23.32 32.79
C ALA A 34 -22.95 -22.07 32.79
N GLY A 35 -22.68 -21.52 31.61
CA GLY A 35 -21.77 -20.38 31.43
C GLY A 35 -20.30 -20.76 31.27
N VAL A 36 -20.00 -22.05 31.14
CA VAL A 36 -18.68 -22.58 30.80
C VAL A 36 -18.70 -22.97 29.33
N GLY A 37 -17.71 -22.53 28.55
CA GLY A 37 -17.68 -22.77 27.11
C GLY A 37 -18.90 -22.22 26.38
N ILE A 38 -19.52 -23.05 25.54
CA ILE A 38 -20.75 -22.71 24.83
C ILE A 38 -22.03 -23.04 25.62
N CYS A 39 -21.91 -23.75 26.75
CA CYS A 39 -23.06 -24.17 27.54
C CYS A 39 -23.78 -23.00 28.19
N LYS A 40 -25.10 -23.04 28.13
CA LYS A 40 -25.97 -22.04 28.78
C LYS A 40 -27.17 -22.68 29.42
N SER A 41 -27.60 -22.06 30.52
CA SER A 41 -28.86 -22.42 31.15
C SER A 41 -30.06 -21.99 30.31
N GLY A 42 -31.15 -22.72 30.46
CA GLY A 42 -32.44 -22.44 29.87
C GLY A 42 -33.50 -22.16 30.93
N LEU A 43 -34.75 -22.06 30.50
CA LEU A 43 -35.89 -21.90 31.38
C LEU A 43 -36.92 -22.98 31.10
N ARG A 44 -37.47 -23.58 32.15
CA ARG A 44 -38.58 -24.52 32.07
C ARG A 44 -39.80 -23.97 32.80
N THR A 45 -40.98 -24.36 32.35
CA THR A 45 -42.26 -23.89 32.87
C THR A 45 -43.02 -25.05 33.47
N CYS A 46 -43.65 -24.82 34.63
CA CYS A 46 -44.47 -25.80 35.29
C CYS A 46 -45.80 -25.96 34.54
N LEU A 47 -46.11 -27.20 34.13
CA LEU A 47 -47.31 -27.55 33.39
C LEU A 47 -48.50 -27.78 34.34
N GLY A 48 -49.69 -27.88 33.77
CA GLY A 48 -50.95 -28.02 34.54
C GLY A 48 -51.10 -29.36 35.26
N ASP A 49 -50.31 -30.37 34.87
CA ASP A 49 -50.22 -31.69 35.48
C ASP A 49 -49.23 -31.73 36.68
N GLY A 50 -48.56 -30.62 36.99
CA GLY A 50 -47.56 -30.56 38.05
C GLY A 50 -46.17 -31.05 37.64
N GLU A 51 -45.94 -31.33 36.35
CA GLU A 51 -44.63 -31.68 35.82
C GLU A 51 -43.93 -30.47 35.18
N TRP A 52 -42.61 -30.50 35.18
CA TRP A 52 -41.83 -29.49 34.47
C TRP A 52 -41.81 -29.79 32.97
N GLY A 53 -42.13 -28.79 32.15
CA GLY A 53 -41.97 -28.86 30.70
C GLY A 53 -40.51 -28.89 30.25
N ALA A 54 -40.31 -28.87 28.91
CA ALA A 54 -38.99 -28.87 28.31
C ALA A 54 -38.12 -27.70 28.80
N CYS A 55 -36.81 -27.95 28.87
CA CYS A 55 -35.85 -26.90 29.18
C CYS A 55 -35.54 -26.09 27.92
N GLU A 56 -36.20 -24.95 27.76
CA GLU A 56 -36.08 -24.14 26.55
C GLU A 56 -34.78 -23.33 26.56
N ASN A 57 -34.11 -23.28 25.41
CA ASN A 57 -32.89 -22.50 25.18
C ASN A 57 -31.65 -22.92 25.97
N ALA A 58 -31.68 -24.04 26.70
CA ALA A 58 -30.45 -24.59 27.28
C ALA A 58 -29.55 -25.17 26.19
N VAL A 59 -28.25 -24.94 26.33
CA VAL A 59 -27.20 -25.65 25.56
C VAL A 59 -26.46 -26.47 26.60
N GLY A 60 -26.60 -27.79 26.49
CA GLY A 60 -25.92 -28.75 27.36
C GLY A 60 -24.56 -29.15 26.78
N PRO A 61 -23.76 -29.88 27.57
CA PRO A 61 -22.45 -30.34 27.15
C PRO A 61 -22.59 -31.38 26.02
N GLU A 62 -21.77 -31.22 24.99
CA GLU A 62 -21.61 -32.14 23.87
C GLU A 62 -20.19 -32.72 23.88
N LYS A 63 -19.87 -33.56 22.90
CA LYS A 63 -18.51 -34.12 22.79
C LYS A 63 -17.61 -33.08 22.12
N GLU A 64 -16.45 -32.83 22.72
CA GLU A 64 -15.38 -32.02 22.13
C GLU A 64 -15.11 -32.36 20.67
N ILE A 65 -15.03 -31.31 19.84
CA ILE A 65 -14.47 -31.31 18.49
C ILE A 65 -13.45 -30.18 18.39
N CYS A 66 -12.48 -30.25 17.47
CA CYS A 66 -11.46 -29.20 17.34
C CYS A 66 -12.06 -27.95 16.67
N ASN A 67 -12.96 -27.23 17.35
CA ASN A 67 -13.64 -26.06 16.82
C ASN A 67 -13.19 -24.75 17.50
N GLY A 68 -12.31 -24.83 18.50
CA GLY A 68 -11.84 -23.70 19.27
C GLY A 68 -12.82 -23.26 20.36
N PHE A 69 -13.83 -24.09 20.65
CA PHE A 69 -14.80 -23.91 21.73
C PHE A 69 -14.67 -25.06 22.74
N ASP A 70 -15.28 -24.86 23.90
CA ASP A 70 -15.39 -25.86 24.97
C ASP A 70 -16.82 -26.38 24.87
N ASP A 71 -17.00 -27.48 24.14
CA ASP A 71 -18.27 -28.09 23.77
C ASP A 71 -18.81 -28.98 24.91
N ASP A 72 -17.92 -29.62 25.68
CA ASP A 72 -18.27 -30.46 26.83
C ASP A 72 -18.40 -29.66 28.15
N CYS A 73 -18.06 -28.37 28.07
CA CYS A 73 -18.24 -27.36 29.10
C CYS A 73 -17.50 -27.70 30.39
N ASN A 74 -16.33 -28.34 30.26
CA ASN A 74 -15.47 -28.70 31.37
C ASN A 74 -14.48 -27.57 31.77
N GLY A 75 -14.43 -26.49 30.99
CA GLY A 75 -13.56 -25.33 31.18
C GLY A 75 -12.28 -25.37 30.38
N LYS A 76 -12.12 -26.33 29.46
CA LYS A 76 -10.97 -26.45 28.56
C LYS A 76 -11.47 -26.54 27.12
N VAL A 77 -10.78 -25.83 26.25
CA VAL A 77 -11.10 -25.80 24.82
C VAL A 77 -10.42 -26.97 24.12
N ASP A 78 -11.16 -27.70 23.30
CA ASP A 78 -10.71 -28.80 22.43
C ASP A 78 -9.94 -29.92 23.17
N ASP A 79 -10.25 -30.21 24.45
CA ASP A 79 -9.47 -31.17 25.25
C ASP A 79 -9.89 -32.64 25.05
N GLY A 80 -8.99 -33.56 25.39
CA GLY A 80 -9.22 -35.00 25.18
C GLY A 80 -9.20 -35.45 23.70
N LEU A 81 -8.99 -34.53 22.76
CA LEU A 81 -8.85 -34.82 21.34
C LEU A 81 -7.38 -35.11 20.99
N LYS A 82 -7.12 -36.29 20.43
CA LYS A 82 -5.78 -36.68 19.97
C LYS A 82 -5.41 -36.08 18.62
N ASP A 83 -6.41 -35.66 17.84
CA ASP A 83 -6.26 -35.35 16.42
C ASP A 83 -6.42 -33.85 16.11
N CYS A 84 -6.23 -32.95 17.09
CA CYS A 84 -6.07 -31.51 16.81
C CYS A 84 -4.67 -31.17 16.27
N GLU A 85 -3.93 -32.15 15.73
CA GLU A 85 -2.66 -31.97 15.03
C GLU A 85 -2.93 -31.38 13.64
N GLY A 86 -3.12 -30.08 13.58
CA GLY A 86 -3.43 -29.38 12.33
C GLY A 86 -3.86 -27.95 12.57
N CYS A 87 -4.22 -27.26 11.50
CA CYS A 87 -4.97 -26.01 11.67
C CYS A 87 -6.42 -26.37 11.97
N GLN A 88 -7.04 -25.72 12.94
CA GLN A 88 -8.47 -25.81 13.23
C GLN A 88 -8.93 -24.52 13.94
N PRO A 89 -10.21 -24.12 13.79
CA PRO A 89 -11.22 -24.67 12.87
C PRO A 89 -10.98 -24.27 11.40
N PRO A 90 -11.64 -24.90 10.42
CA PRO A 90 -11.67 -24.43 9.04
C PRO A 90 -12.08 -22.96 8.96
N GLY A 91 -11.39 -22.18 8.12
CA GLY A 91 -11.57 -20.74 8.00
C GLY A 91 -10.73 -19.90 8.96
N LYS A 92 -10.09 -20.50 9.98
CA LYS A 92 -9.10 -19.80 10.81
C LYS A 92 -8.00 -19.20 9.93
N ARG A 93 -7.60 -17.95 10.21
CA ARG A 93 -6.49 -17.29 9.52
C ARG A 93 -5.27 -17.24 10.42
N ASP A 94 -4.10 -17.37 9.83
CA ASP A 94 -2.80 -17.27 10.52
C ASP A 94 -1.79 -16.54 9.63
N ILE A 95 -0.77 -15.98 10.26
CA ILE A 95 0.33 -15.31 9.55
C ILE A 95 1.25 -16.38 8.95
N CYS A 96 1.78 -16.11 7.76
CA CYS A 96 2.75 -16.96 7.10
C CYS A 96 3.82 -16.11 6.41
N PHE A 97 4.95 -16.74 6.07
CA PHE A 97 6.15 -16.03 5.61
C PHE A 97 6.68 -16.55 4.26
N GLY A 98 5.94 -17.43 3.57
CA GLY A 98 6.41 -18.06 2.34
C GLY A 98 7.73 -18.81 2.57
N LYS A 99 8.76 -18.45 1.80
CA LYS A 99 10.14 -18.93 1.96
C LYS A 99 10.95 -18.14 2.99
N GLY A 100 10.46 -16.97 3.38
CA GLY A 100 11.10 -16.11 4.38
C GLY A 100 10.79 -16.52 5.82
N SER A 101 11.10 -15.61 6.74
CA SER A 101 10.91 -15.81 8.19
C SER A 101 10.22 -14.63 8.85
N ALA A 102 9.76 -14.84 10.09
CA ALA A 102 9.19 -13.79 10.92
C ALA A 102 10.13 -12.59 11.13
N LYS A 103 11.45 -12.82 11.09
CA LYS A 103 12.46 -11.76 11.24
C LYS A 103 12.59 -10.90 9.98
N GLN A 104 12.38 -11.49 8.81
CA GLN A 104 12.47 -10.80 7.52
C GLN A 104 11.15 -10.11 7.14
N ALA A 105 10.06 -10.45 7.81
CA ALA A 105 8.77 -9.80 7.56
C ALA A 105 8.82 -8.31 7.92
N GLY A 106 8.63 -7.44 6.93
CA GLY A 106 8.71 -5.99 7.09
C GLY A 106 10.13 -5.43 7.00
N VAL A 107 11.12 -6.26 6.64
CA VAL A 107 12.48 -5.82 6.30
C VAL A 107 12.57 -5.71 4.79
N GLY A 108 13.10 -4.58 4.30
CA GLY A 108 13.19 -4.30 2.88
C GLY A 108 11.85 -4.39 2.16
N ILE A 109 11.83 -5.13 1.05
CA ILE A 109 10.60 -5.39 0.29
C ILE A 109 9.74 -6.53 0.87
N CYS A 110 10.29 -7.35 1.78
CA CYS A 110 9.64 -8.56 2.26
C CYS A 110 8.42 -8.27 3.12
N LYS A 111 7.38 -9.08 2.90
CA LYS A 111 6.12 -8.97 3.63
C LYS A 111 5.62 -10.34 4.03
N SER A 112 5.09 -10.43 5.24
CA SER A 112 4.30 -11.59 5.63
C SER A 112 2.98 -11.62 4.86
N GLY A 113 2.46 -12.82 4.70
CA GLY A 113 1.14 -13.08 4.14
C GLY A 113 0.21 -13.70 5.18
N PHE A 114 -0.94 -14.16 4.70
CA PHE A 114 -1.88 -14.93 5.49
C PHE A 114 -2.22 -16.24 4.81
N ARG A 115 -2.43 -17.28 5.63
CA ARG A 115 -2.93 -18.58 5.21
C ARG A 115 -4.25 -18.87 5.93
N VAL A 116 -5.10 -19.66 5.30
CA VAL A 116 -6.41 -20.04 5.81
C VAL A 116 -6.43 -21.53 6.06
N CYS A 117 -7.05 -21.92 7.16
CA CYS A 117 -7.24 -23.32 7.46
C CYS A 117 -8.32 -23.93 6.57
N LEU A 118 -7.98 -25.02 5.88
CA LEU A 118 -8.89 -25.71 4.97
C LEU A 118 -9.72 -26.76 5.72
N SER A 119 -10.81 -27.22 5.09
CA SER A 119 -11.70 -28.23 5.69
C SER A 119 -11.05 -29.58 5.96
N ASN A 120 -9.88 -29.85 5.37
CA ASN A 120 -9.09 -31.06 5.62
C ASN A 120 -8.11 -30.91 6.81
N GLY A 121 -8.12 -29.78 7.52
CA GLY A 121 -7.23 -29.50 8.66
C GLY A 121 -5.81 -29.08 8.28
N GLU A 122 -5.56 -28.84 6.99
CA GLU A 122 -4.29 -28.33 6.50
C GLU A 122 -4.34 -26.83 6.23
N TRP A 123 -3.21 -26.16 6.39
CA TRP A 123 -3.09 -24.78 5.97
C TRP A 123 -3.07 -24.67 4.45
N GLY A 124 -3.88 -23.77 3.90
CA GLY A 124 -3.79 -23.38 2.50
C GLY A 124 -2.53 -22.60 2.16
N SER A 125 -2.44 -22.13 0.91
CA SER A 125 -1.32 -21.31 0.43
C SER A 125 -1.16 -20.03 1.23
N CYS A 126 0.09 -19.58 1.35
CA CYS A 126 0.39 -18.28 1.92
C CYS A 126 0.10 -17.19 0.88
N GLU A 127 -0.88 -16.32 1.14
CA GLU A 127 -1.27 -15.26 0.21
C GLU A 127 -0.82 -13.89 0.69
N GLY A 128 -0.43 -13.02 -0.26
CA GLY A 128 -0.03 -11.64 0.02
C GLY A 128 1.36 -11.46 0.62
N HIS A 129 2.17 -12.52 0.67
CA HIS A 129 3.56 -12.44 1.09
C HIS A 129 4.47 -11.95 -0.06
N ILE A 130 5.63 -11.40 0.30
CA ILE A 130 6.74 -11.12 -0.61
C ILE A 130 7.95 -11.86 -0.06
N ASP A 131 8.45 -12.83 -0.81
CA ASP A 131 9.60 -13.65 -0.44
C ASP A 131 10.92 -12.89 -0.60
N PRO A 132 11.92 -13.16 0.25
CA PRO A 132 13.28 -12.66 0.06
C PRO A 132 13.88 -13.25 -1.21
N LYS A 133 14.58 -12.41 -1.98
CA LYS A 133 15.39 -12.86 -3.12
C LYS A 133 16.72 -13.43 -2.62
N ASP A 134 17.34 -14.28 -3.43
CA ASP A 134 18.65 -14.86 -3.09
C ASP A 134 19.81 -13.85 -3.19
N LYS A 135 19.60 -12.72 -3.89
CA LYS A 135 20.61 -11.70 -4.18
C LYS A 135 19.99 -10.32 -4.28
N GLU A 136 20.76 -9.32 -3.87
CA GLU A 136 20.48 -7.91 -4.14
C GLU A 136 20.58 -7.58 -5.62
N THR A 137 19.82 -6.56 -6.00
CA THR A 137 20.00 -5.82 -7.26
C THR A 137 20.16 -4.37 -6.88
N CYS A 138 21.12 -3.64 -7.47
CA CYS A 138 21.30 -2.22 -7.18
C CYS A 138 20.04 -1.43 -7.54
N ASN A 139 19.06 -1.33 -6.66
CA ASN A 139 17.77 -0.69 -6.94
C ASN A 139 17.32 0.21 -5.79
N GLY A 140 18.18 0.38 -4.78
CA GLY A 140 17.89 1.16 -3.58
C GLY A 140 16.89 0.50 -2.65
N LEU A 141 16.59 -0.79 -2.85
CA LEU A 141 15.75 -1.61 -2.00
C LEU A 141 16.57 -2.77 -1.45
N ASP A 142 16.17 -3.25 -0.29
CA ASP A 142 16.69 -4.47 0.33
C ASP A 142 15.84 -5.64 -0.19
N ASP A 143 16.38 -6.34 -1.18
CA ASP A 143 15.72 -7.38 -1.97
C ASP A 143 15.76 -8.76 -1.29
N ASN A 144 16.82 -9.03 -0.53
CA ASN A 144 17.06 -10.27 0.21
C ASN A 144 16.53 -10.21 1.66
N CYS A 145 16.12 -9.01 2.08
CA CYS A 145 15.50 -8.70 3.35
C CYS A 145 16.38 -9.01 4.56
N ASP A 146 17.68 -8.76 4.43
CA ASP A 146 18.68 -8.94 5.50
C ASP A 146 18.90 -7.67 6.33
N GLY A 147 18.31 -6.54 5.92
CA GLY A 147 18.38 -5.25 6.59
C GLY A 147 19.43 -4.31 6.01
N GLN A 148 20.15 -4.71 4.98
CA GLN A 148 21.05 -3.86 4.21
C GLN A 148 20.48 -3.64 2.81
N VAL A 149 20.79 -2.48 2.23
CA VAL A 149 20.33 -2.11 0.89
C VAL A 149 21.51 -2.26 -0.06
N ASP A 150 21.32 -2.99 -1.15
CA ASP A 150 22.27 -3.15 -2.25
C ASP A 150 23.67 -3.69 -1.82
N GLU A 151 23.75 -4.51 -0.77
CA GLU A 151 25.01 -5.04 -0.24
C GLU A 151 25.62 -6.17 -1.09
N GLY A 152 26.94 -6.33 -0.98
CA GLY A 152 27.67 -7.36 -1.75
C GLY A 152 27.76 -7.10 -3.26
N LEU A 153 27.26 -5.94 -3.73
CA LEU A 153 27.33 -5.52 -5.12
C LEU A 153 28.52 -4.58 -5.34
N THR A 154 29.41 -4.92 -6.27
CA THR A 154 30.63 -4.15 -6.57
C THR A 154 30.38 -2.92 -7.45
N ASP A 155 29.27 -2.87 -8.18
CA ASP A 155 29.04 -1.92 -9.27
C ASP A 155 27.82 -1.00 -9.08
N CYS A 156 27.38 -0.74 -7.84
CA CYS A 156 26.30 0.24 -7.59
C CYS A 156 26.73 1.72 -7.73
N ASN A 157 27.88 1.99 -8.36
CA ASN A 157 28.34 3.35 -8.67
C ASN A 157 27.69 3.94 -9.94
N GLY A 158 26.90 3.14 -10.66
CA GLY A 158 26.15 3.55 -11.83
C GLY A 158 24.81 4.21 -11.51
N CYS A 159 24.12 4.67 -12.54
CA CYS A 159 22.70 4.99 -12.41
C CYS A 159 21.91 3.72 -12.10
N GLN A 160 20.84 3.81 -11.33
CA GLN A 160 19.90 2.70 -11.07
C GLN A 160 18.53 3.25 -10.62
N PRO A 161 17.45 2.45 -10.73
CA PRO A 161 17.35 1.20 -11.50
C PRO A 161 17.36 1.46 -13.02
N PRO A 162 17.54 0.42 -13.88
CA PRO A 162 17.39 0.58 -15.33
C PRO A 162 16.02 1.18 -15.67
N GLY A 163 16.01 2.19 -16.53
CA GLY A 163 14.81 2.97 -16.86
C GLY A 163 14.57 4.20 -15.97
N ALA A 164 15.32 4.38 -14.88
CA ALA A 164 15.30 5.64 -14.12
C ALA A 164 15.60 6.83 -15.05
N GLN A 165 14.95 7.97 -14.83
CA GLN A 165 15.13 9.18 -15.62
C GLN A 165 15.73 10.28 -14.76
N GLN A 166 16.62 11.08 -15.34
CA GLN A 166 17.09 12.32 -14.74
C GLN A 166 17.33 13.41 -15.76
N ASN A 167 17.34 14.66 -15.27
CA ASN A 167 17.75 15.81 -16.07
C ASN A 167 19.25 15.77 -16.35
N CYS A 168 19.63 16.32 -17.48
CA CYS A 168 21.03 16.46 -17.88
C CYS A 168 21.24 17.79 -18.60
N PHE A 169 22.38 18.42 -18.32
CA PHE A 169 22.75 19.70 -18.90
C PHE A 169 24.27 19.86 -18.78
N ALA A 170 24.96 20.18 -19.87
CA ALA A 170 26.42 20.31 -19.87
C ALA A 170 26.91 21.69 -19.38
N GLY A 171 26.03 22.70 -19.40
CA GLY A 171 26.32 24.04 -18.91
C GLY A 171 26.25 24.18 -17.40
N THR A 172 26.51 25.39 -16.91
CA THR A 172 26.34 25.71 -15.48
C THR A 172 24.86 25.79 -15.09
N PRO A 173 24.49 25.54 -13.82
CA PRO A 173 23.10 25.69 -13.36
C PRO A 173 22.50 27.07 -13.64
N THR A 174 23.32 28.12 -13.71
CA THR A 174 22.90 29.49 -14.04
C THR A 174 22.57 29.71 -15.51
N GLN A 175 23.06 28.87 -16.42
CA GLN A 175 22.76 28.92 -17.87
C GLN A 175 21.53 28.09 -18.23
N GLN A 176 21.02 27.26 -17.32
CA GLN A 176 19.87 26.42 -17.59
C GLN A 176 18.59 27.26 -17.70
N GLY A 177 17.95 27.21 -18.87
CA GLY A 177 16.74 28.00 -19.14
C GLY A 177 17.01 29.45 -19.52
N VAL A 178 18.27 29.82 -19.76
CA VAL A 178 18.68 31.12 -20.28
C VAL A 178 18.82 31.04 -21.80
N GLY A 179 18.31 32.04 -22.52
CA GLY A 179 18.33 32.05 -23.97
C GLY A 179 17.60 30.85 -24.57
N ILE A 180 18.27 30.15 -25.48
CA ILE A 180 17.75 28.90 -26.06
C ILE A 180 18.14 27.65 -25.26
N CYS A 181 19.01 27.78 -24.26
CA CYS A 181 19.50 26.64 -23.51
C CYS A 181 18.43 25.99 -22.64
N LYS A 182 18.37 24.66 -22.71
CA LYS A 182 17.48 23.86 -21.88
C LYS A 182 18.13 22.54 -21.52
N ALA A 183 17.78 22.05 -20.33
CA ALA A 183 18.12 20.71 -19.92
C ALA A 183 17.40 19.67 -20.80
N GLY A 184 18.09 18.56 -21.03
CA GLY A 184 17.52 17.35 -21.62
C GLY A 184 17.20 16.32 -20.54
N SER A 185 16.88 15.12 -20.99
CA SER A 185 16.69 13.96 -20.12
C SER A 185 17.60 12.82 -20.56
N GLN A 186 18.06 12.03 -19.60
CA GLN A 186 18.78 10.79 -19.83
C GLN A 186 18.12 9.66 -19.04
N ILE A 187 18.23 8.45 -19.58
CA ILE A 187 17.64 7.23 -19.04
C ILE A 187 18.76 6.32 -18.57
N CYS A 188 18.58 5.70 -17.42
CA CYS A 188 19.52 4.73 -16.92
C CYS A 188 19.47 3.45 -17.74
N GLN A 189 20.60 3.03 -18.30
CA GLN A 189 20.72 1.83 -19.11
C GLN A 189 20.91 0.58 -18.25
N ALA A 190 20.70 -0.59 -18.85
CA ALA A 190 20.82 -1.88 -18.16
C ALA A 190 22.23 -2.18 -17.64
N ASP A 191 23.25 -1.53 -18.21
CA ASP A 191 24.65 -1.63 -17.78
C ASP A 191 25.01 -0.63 -16.65
N GLY A 192 24.02 0.10 -16.13
CA GLY A 192 24.23 1.09 -15.07
C GLY A 192 24.82 2.42 -15.55
N THR A 193 24.88 2.66 -16.87
CA THR A 193 25.32 3.96 -17.42
C THR A 193 24.14 4.83 -17.83
N TRP A 194 24.29 6.15 -17.74
CA TRP A 194 23.29 7.06 -18.27
C TRP A 194 23.37 7.10 -19.79
N SER A 195 22.21 7.07 -20.46
CA SER A 195 22.13 7.31 -21.90
C SER A 195 22.66 8.70 -22.29
N THR A 196 22.78 8.94 -23.58
CA THR A 196 22.98 10.31 -24.09
C THR A 196 21.87 11.24 -23.57
N CYS A 197 22.23 12.49 -23.32
CA CYS A 197 21.31 13.52 -22.90
C CYS A 197 20.42 13.97 -24.07
N GLU A 198 19.21 13.44 -24.16
CA GLU A 198 18.28 13.75 -25.25
C GLU A 198 17.54 15.05 -24.99
N GLY A 199 17.42 15.88 -26.02
CA GLY A 199 16.66 17.12 -25.99
C GLY A 199 17.34 18.30 -25.29
N ALA A 200 18.57 18.15 -24.80
CA ALA A 200 19.34 19.27 -24.28
C ALA A 200 19.77 20.23 -25.40
N ILE A 201 19.65 21.53 -25.14
CA ILE A 201 20.33 22.57 -25.91
C ILE A 201 21.37 23.16 -24.96
N ASN A 202 22.64 22.82 -25.19
CA ASN A 202 23.75 23.21 -24.32
C ASN A 202 24.36 24.55 -24.79
N PRO A 203 24.97 25.33 -23.87
CA PRO A 203 25.66 26.55 -24.22
C PRO A 203 26.75 26.33 -25.27
N LYS A 204 26.75 27.15 -26.33
CA LYS A 204 27.88 27.22 -27.26
C LYS A 204 29.03 27.99 -26.62
N SER A 205 30.24 27.81 -27.14
CA SER A 205 31.42 28.55 -26.66
C SER A 205 31.51 29.99 -27.20
N ALA A 206 30.67 30.33 -28.18
CA ALA A 206 30.59 31.66 -28.77
C ALA A 206 29.19 31.89 -29.35
N GLU A 207 28.76 33.15 -29.36
CA GLU A 207 27.55 33.61 -30.02
C GLU A 207 27.62 33.47 -31.55
N GLU A 208 26.48 33.24 -32.18
CA GLU A 208 26.28 33.47 -33.61
C GLU A 208 25.36 34.68 -33.77
N CYS A 209 25.54 35.50 -34.80
CA CYS A 209 24.66 36.66 -35.04
C CYS A 209 23.32 36.19 -35.65
N ASN A 210 22.49 35.56 -34.83
CA ASN A 210 21.25 34.91 -35.25
C ASN A 210 20.01 35.40 -34.46
N GLY A 211 20.19 36.37 -33.54
CA GLY A 211 19.13 36.92 -32.72
C GLY A 211 18.74 36.03 -31.54
N LEU A 212 19.55 35.02 -31.23
CA LEU A 212 19.41 34.13 -30.09
C LEU A 212 20.59 34.37 -29.13
N ASP A 213 20.45 33.83 -27.92
CA ASP A 213 21.51 33.80 -26.89
C ASP A 213 22.02 32.36 -26.87
N ASP A 214 23.08 32.10 -27.66
CA ASP A 214 23.62 30.78 -27.99
C ASP A 214 24.55 30.23 -26.90
N ASP A 215 25.27 31.11 -26.20
CA ASP A 215 26.14 30.81 -25.06
C ASP A 215 25.39 30.87 -23.71
N CYS A 216 24.13 31.31 -23.77
CA CYS A 216 23.18 31.30 -22.68
C CYS A 216 23.66 32.11 -21.47
N ASN A 217 24.38 33.20 -21.73
CA ASN A 217 24.87 34.13 -20.72
C ASN A 217 23.83 35.21 -20.34
N GLY A 218 22.69 35.23 -21.03
CA GLY A 218 21.60 36.18 -20.81
C GLY A 218 21.64 37.41 -21.73
N LYS A 219 22.52 37.43 -22.73
CA LYS A 219 22.63 38.49 -23.72
C LYS A 219 22.58 37.90 -25.11
N VAL A 220 21.80 38.53 -25.97
CA VAL A 220 21.64 38.12 -27.37
C VAL A 220 22.78 38.70 -28.21
N ASP A 221 23.42 37.86 -29.01
CA ASP A 221 24.46 38.20 -29.99
C ASP A 221 25.65 39.04 -29.43
N ASP A 222 26.05 38.84 -28.16
CA ASP A 222 27.15 39.60 -27.55
C ASP A 222 28.55 39.04 -27.87
N GLY A 223 29.59 39.84 -27.61
CA GLY A 223 30.98 39.45 -27.94
C GLY A 223 31.31 39.43 -29.45
N LEU A 224 30.35 39.74 -30.32
CA LEU A 224 30.53 39.79 -31.77
C LEU A 224 30.93 41.19 -32.27
N THR A 225 32.07 41.29 -32.96
CA THR A 225 32.57 42.57 -33.52
C THR A 225 31.78 43.08 -34.73
N ASN A 226 31.05 42.22 -35.42
CA ASN A 226 30.38 42.53 -36.69
C ASN A 226 28.87 42.22 -36.71
N CYS A 227 28.19 42.17 -35.57
CA CYS A 227 26.72 42.01 -35.52
C CYS A 227 25.95 43.34 -35.72
N ASN A 228 26.64 44.40 -36.18
CA ASN A 228 26.06 45.71 -36.51
C ASN A 228 25.44 45.77 -37.93
N GLY A 229 25.46 44.66 -38.67
CA GLY A 229 24.80 44.53 -39.97
C GLY A 229 23.39 43.95 -39.84
N CYS A 230 22.58 44.09 -40.89
CA CYS A 230 21.32 43.38 -41.00
C CYS A 230 21.61 41.86 -41.02
N GLN A 231 21.32 41.15 -39.93
CA GLN A 231 21.48 39.69 -39.75
C GLN A 231 20.36 39.13 -38.86
N PRO A 232 19.99 37.84 -38.96
CA PRO A 232 20.47 36.84 -39.93
C PRO A 232 19.91 37.09 -41.34
N PRO A 233 20.47 36.45 -42.40
CA PRO A 233 19.91 36.50 -43.74
C PRO A 233 18.42 36.15 -43.74
N GLY A 234 17.60 36.99 -44.37
CA GLY A 234 16.14 36.85 -44.36
C GLY A 234 15.41 37.64 -43.27
N LEU A 235 16.11 38.20 -42.27
CA LEU A 235 15.48 39.07 -41.28
C LEU A 235 14.93 40.33 -41.97
N ARG A 236 13.66 40.62 -41.71
CA ARG A 236 12.97 41.80 -42.23
C ARG A 236 13.08 42.94 -41.21
N GLN A 237 13.80 44.00 -41.55
CA GLN A 237 13.97 45.20 -40.73
C GLN A 237 13.28 46.41 -41.37
N THR A 238 12.93 47.41 -40.56
CA THR A 238 12.46 48.71 -41.07
C THR A 238 13.66 49.54 -41.51
N CYS A 239 13.58 50.15 -42.68
CA CYS A 239 14.60 51.05 -43.19
C CYS A 239 14.00 52.42 -43.53
N PHE A 240 14.82 53.47 -43.44
CA PHE A 240 14.45 54.81 -43.85
C PHE A 240 15.70 55.60 -44.24
N ASP A 241 15.74 56.09 -45.48
CA ASP A 241 16.92 56.79 -46.03
C ASP A 241 17.00 58.28 -45.63
N GLY A 242 16.03 58.77 -44.84
CA GLY A 242 15.98 60.15 -44.33
C GLY A 242 16.33 60.29 -42.86
N THR A 243 16.26 61.52 -42.33
CA THR A 243 16.50 61.75 -40.89
C THR A 243 15.32 61.25 -40.05
N SER A 244 15.54 60.90 -38.78
CA SER A 244 14.48 60.43 -37.87
C SER A 244 13.32 61.44 -37.74
N SER A 245 13.60 62.74 -37.89
CA SER A 245 12.60 63.82 -37.90
C SER A 245 11.74 63.87 -39.17
N GLN A 246 12.11 63.17 -40.23
CA GLN A 246 11.37 63.09 -41.50
C GLN A 246 10.53 61.81 -41.61
N GLN A 247 10.72 60.86 -40.70
CA GLN A 247 9.99 59.60 -40.71
C GLN A 247 8.50 59.86 -40.37
N ASN A 248 7.59 59.36 -41.22
CA ASN A 248 6.13 59.56 -41.12
C ASN A 248 5.64 61.00 -41.32
N VAL A 249 6.45 61.87 -41.93
CA VAL A 249 6.04 63.23 -42.32
C VAL A 249 5.58 63.22 -43.78
N GLY A 250 4.31 63.51 -44.02
CA GLY A 250 3.74 63.58 -45.37
C GLY A 250 3.73 62.23 -46.09
N ILE A 251 4.32 62.17 -47.29
CA ILE A 251 4.41 60.94 -48.10
C ILE A 251 5.58 60.03 -47.69
N CYS A 252 6.48 60.49 -46.81
CA CYS A 252 7.65 59.75 -46.37
C CYS A 252 7.25 58.68 -45.35
N LYS A 253 7.43 57.41 -45.70
CA LYS A 253 7.16 56.26 -44.82
C LYS A 253 8.41 55.40 -44.69
N ALA A 254 8.53 54.72 -43.55
CA ALA A 254 9.53 53.67 -43.41
C ALA A 254 9.27 52.57 -44.44
N GLY A 255 10.33 52.16 -45.12
CA GLY A 255 10.36 50.97 -45.96
C GLY A 255 10.67 49.74 -45.11
N SER A 256 10.82 48.62 -45.80
CA SER A 256 11.27 47.39 -45.17
C SER A 256 12.35 46.77 -46.03
N GLN A 257 13.48 46.49 -45.40
CA GLN A 257 14.61 45.79 -46.00
C GLN A 257 14.67 44.37 -45.47
N ILE A 258 15.19 43.47 -46.31
CA ILE A 258 15.47 42.09 -45.92
C ILE A 258 16.98 41.95 -45.94
N CYS A 259 17.54 41.41 -44.86
CA CYS A 259 18.96 41.12 -44.79
C CYS A 259 19.33 40.12 -45.89
N GLN A 260 20.19 40.52 -46.82
CA GLN A 260 20.73 39.60 -47.83
C GLN A 260 22.01 38.97 -47.31
N ALA A 261 22.31 37.76 -47.80
CA ALA A 261 23.51 36.99 -47.45
C ALA A 261 24.78 37.65 -48.00
#